data_AF-X0X5P7-F1
#
_entry.id   AF-X0X5P7-F1
#
_cell.length_a   1.000
_cell.length_b   1.000
_cell.length_c   1.000
_cell.angle_alpha   90.00
_cell.angle_beta   90.00
_cell.angle_gamma   90.00
#
_symmetry.space_group_name_H-M   'P 1'
#
loop_
_entity.id
_entity.type
_entity.pdbx_description
1 polymer ?
#
loop_
_entity_poly.entity_id
_entity_poly.type
_entity_poly.pdbx_seq_one_letter_code
_entity_poly.pdbx_strand_id
1 'polypeptide(L)'
;MRNYGYRTTYINPKSPSIPRGTDVLLWIQPRRDHSRMTELLIRHLSRGGKAIVPLQHYNIQQRQYRGGRFKMVYWPQPQYHDLDLFLEPLGTGQVKEVLMDKTRAYLDLDTQVHHKMTPQFDSQRVALPFLIRTIRTNFSSASVITANLSNQLFIWGNRFLPDPDRLAELGLRHQTLITTSDRAWRYIWRGGWLPQVLFESRGFLSGRQPLAVLISGRFPPAKFVTDKEGKRKLKLKGSRANSGL
;
A
#
# COMPACT_ATOMS: atom_id res chain seq x y z
N MET A 1 -5.38 -11.46 17.31
CA MET A 1 -4.63 -10.58 18.25
C MET A 1 -4.93 -10.92 19.70
N ARG A 2 -6.18 -10.79 20.19
CA ARG A 2 -6.52 -11.15 21.59
C ARG A 2 -6.21 -12.61 21.95
N ASN A 3 -6.50 -13.54 21.03
CA ASN A 3 -6.17 -14.97 21.19
C ASN A 3 -4.67 -15.27 21.28
N TYR A 4 -3.81 -14.29 20.97
CA TYR A 4 -2.35 -14.36 21.10
C TYR A 4 -1.84 -13.52 22.28
N GLY A 5 -2.70 -13.15 23.23
CA GLY A 5 -2.34 -12.41 24.45
C GLY A 5 -2.20 -10.89 24.28
N TYR A 6 -2.45 -10.34 23.08
CA TYR A 6 -2.35 -8.89 22.88
C TYR A 6 -3.56 -8.14 23.45
N ARG A 7 -3.29 -7.09 24.22
CA ARG A 7 -4.29 -6.08 24.57
C ARG A 7 -4.53 -5.16 23.37
N THR A 8 -5.71 -5.27 22.76
CA THR A 8 -6.09 -4.47 21.59
C THR A 8 -6.97 -3.30 21.98
N THR A 9 -6.57 -2.09 21.62
CA THR A 9 -7.38 -0.87 21.79
C THR A 9 -7.64 -0.24 20.43
N TYR A 10 -8.90 0.05 20.12
CA TYR A 10 -9.27 0.78 18.91
C TYR A 10 -9.09 2.29 19.13
N ILE A 11 -8.48 2.97 18.16
CA ILE A 11 -8.30 4.43 18.20
C ILE A 11 -9.40 5.07 17.37
N ASN A 12 -10.20 5.95 17.99
CA ASN A 12 -11.22 6.72 17.29
C ASN A 12 -10.56 7.78 16.38
N PRO A 13 -10.74 7.73 15.04
CA PRO A 13 -10.14 8.72 14.14
C PRO A 13 -10.63 10.16 14.35
N LYS A 14 -11.83 10.36 14.92
CA LYS A 14 -12.40 11.70 15.19
C LYS A 14 -11.73 12.39 16.37
N SER A 15 -11.26 11.60 17.35
CA SER A 15 -10.60 12.07 18.57
C SER A 15 -9.39 11.19 18.88
N PRO A 16 -8.38 11.18 17.98
CA PRO A 16 -7.38 10.13 18.03
C PRO A 16 -6.37 10.37 19.15
N SER A 17 -6.11 9.31 19.92
CA SER A 17 -5.08 9.28 20.95
C SER A 17 -4.47 7.88 21.00
N ILE A 18 -3.13 7.82 21.11
CA ILE A 18 -2.42 6.54 21.27
C ILE A 18 -2.27 6.28 22.78
N PRO A 19 -2.81 5.17 23.31
CA PRO A 19 -2.65 4.81 24.71
C PRO A 19 -1.18 4.72 25.14
N ARG A 20 -0.87 5.11 26.37
CA ARG A 20 0.48 4.94 26.94
C ARG A 20 0.85 3.45 26.97
N GLY A 21 2.12 3.15 26.72
CA GLY A 21 2.61 1.77 26.66
C GLY A 21 2.12 0.98 25.43
N THR A 22 1.76 1.65 24.33
CA THR A 22 1.46 0.97 23.06
C THR A 22 2.76 0.44 22.44
N ASP A 23 2.87 -0.88 22.30
CA ASP A 23 4.05 -1.52 21.69
C ASP A 23 4.07 -1.39 20.16
N VAL A 24 2.90 -1.52 19.54
CA VAL A 24 2.74 -1.50 18.09
C VAL A 24 1.43 -0.81 17.69
N LEU A 25 1.52 0.06 16.69
CA LEU A 25 0.37 0.68 16.05
C LEU A 25 0.03 -0.08 14.76
N LEU A 26 -1.18 -0.62 14.65
CA LEU A 26 -1.69 -1.21 13.42
C LEU A 26 -2.66 -0.21 12.76
N TRP A 27 -2.32 0.24 11.55
CA TRP A 27 -3.17 1.17 10.80
C TRP A 27 -3.53 0.58 9.44
N ILE A 28 -4.70 -0.03 9.37
CA ILE A 28 -5.16 -0.71 8.17
C ILE A 28 -5.80 0.31 7.23
N GLN A 29 -5.29 0.40 6.01
CA GLN A 29 -5.80 1.23 4.92
C GLN A 29 -6.18 2.64 5.38
N PRO A 30 -5.19 3.52 5.64
CA PRO A 30 -5.47 4.94 5.90
C PRO A 30 -6.42 5.51 4.84
N ARG A 31 -7.44 6.28 5.23
CA ARG A 31 -8.38 6.93 4.31
C ARG A 31 -8.44 8.42 4.62
N ARG A 32 -8.49 9.28 3.59
CA ARG A 32 -8.56 10.74 3.72
C ARG A 32 -9.74 11.21 4.60
N ASP A 33 -9.64 12.30 5.37
CA ASP A 33 -8.44 13.06 5.80
C ASP A 33 -8.02 12.57 7.19
N HIS A 34 -6.78 12.09 7.30
CA HIS A 34 -6.25 11.46 8.52
C HIS A 34 -4.97 12.14 9.01
N SER A 35 -4.79 13.43 8.69
CA SER A 35 -3.58 14.15 9.06
C SER A 35 -3.26 14.10 10.56
N ARG A 36 -4.29 14.14 11.43
CA ARG A 36 -4.11 13.96 12.90
C ARG A 36 -3.56 12.58 13.24
N MET A 37 -4.01 11.52 12.56
CA MET A 37 -3.50 10.16 12.72
C MET A 37 -2.07 10.05 12.17
N THR A 38 -1.74 10.71 11.06
CA THR A 38 -0.37 10.75 10.53
C THR A 38 0.58 11.42 11.52
N GLU A 39 0.19 12.53 12.12
CA GLU A 39 1.01 13.17 13.17
C GLU A 39 1.18 12.28 14.41
N LEU A 40 0.15 11.53 14.80
CA LEU A 40 0.25 10.56 15.89
C LEU A 40 1.20 9.41 15.54
N LEU A 41 1.11 8.86 14.32
CA LEU A 41 2.03 7.86 13.80
C LEU A 41 3.48 8.40 13.83
N ILE A 42 3.72 9.60 13.31
CA ILE A 42 5.03 10.25 13.31
C ILE A 42 5.58 10.39 14.72
N ARG A 43 4.77 10.90 15.67
CA ARG A 43 5.18 11.04 17.07
C ARG A 43 5.47 9.70 17.74
N HIS A 44 4.72 8.66 17.40
CA HIS A 44 4.93 7.30 17.90
C HIS A 44 6.25 6.72 17.38
N LEU A 45 6.47 6.79 16.07
CA LEU A 45 7.69 6.31 15.42
C LEU A 45 8.94 7.08 15.89
N SER A 46 8.87 8.41 16.03
CA SER A 46 10.02 9.23 16.44
C SER A 46 10.46 8.99 17.89
N ARG A 47 9.58 8.37 18.70
CA ARG A 47 9.85 7.92 20.07
C ARG A 47 10.31 6.45 20.14
N GLY A 48 10.56 5.81 19.00
CA GLY A 48 10.98 4.41 18.92
C GLY A 48 9.82 3.40 18.89
N GLY A 49 8.58 3.87 18.75
CA GLY A 49 7.43 3.02 18.58
C GLY A 49 7.45 2.27 17.24
N LYS A 50 6.71 1.15 17.18
CA LYS A 50 6.60 0.33 15.97
C LYS A 50 5.22 0.53 15.32
N ALA A 51 5.16 0.39 14.00
CA ALA A 51 3.89 0.40 13.29
C ALA A 51 3.86 -0.63 12.15
N ILE A 52 2.67 -1.15 11.86
CA ILE A 52 2.36 -1.94 10.67
C ILE A 52 1.26 -1.20 9.93
N VAL A 53 1.50 -0.87 8.67
CA VAL A 53 0.57 -0.11 7.84
C VAL A 53 0.40 -0.82 6.50
N PRO A 54 -0.66 -1.63 6.32
CA PRO A 54 -1.06 -2.07 5.00
C PRO A 54 -1.83 -0.94 4.31
N LEU A 55 -1.41 -0.62 3.08
CA LEU A 55 -2.03 0.40 2.23
C LEU A 55 -1.99 -0.02 0.76
N GLN A 56 -2.97 0.45 0.01
CA GLN A 56 -3.08 0.28 -1.44
C GLN A 56 -3.77 1.49 -2.07
N HIS A 57 -3.49 1.76 -3.35
CA HIS A 57 -4.10 2.85 -4.13
C HIS A 57 -5.39 2.44 -4.82
N TYR A 58 -5.65 1.14 -4.99
CA TYR A 58 -6.82 0.65 -5.71
C TYR A 58 -7.50 -0.53 -5.02
N ASN A 59 -8.83 -0.52 -5.10
CA ASN A 59 -9.66 -1.72 -4.99
C ASN A 59 -10.26 -1.97 -6.38
N ILE A 60 -10.06 -3.14 -6.99
CA ILE A 60 -10.56 -3.38 -8.35
C ILE A 60 -11.91 -4.09 -8.27
N GLN A 61 -12.97 -3.38 -8.67
CA GLN A 61 -14.33 -3.92 -8.70
C GLN A 61 -14.59 -4.67 -10.01
N GLN A 62 -15.14 -5.87 -9.87
CA GLN A 62 -15.54 -6.73 -10.98
C GLN A 62 -17.03 -6.51 -11.29
N ARG A 63 -17.35 -6.16 -12.54
CA ARG A 63 -18.72 -5.85 -12.97
C ARG A 63 -19.10 -6.51 -14.28
N GLN A 64 -20.39 -6.78 -14.45
CA GLN A 64 -21.01 -7.23 -15.70
C GLN A 64 -22.22 -6.35 -16.05
N TYR A 65 -22.34 -6.01 -17.33
CA TYR A 65 -23.43 -5.16 -17.85
C TYR A 65 -24.19 -5.86 -18.99
N ARG A 66 -25.53 -5.84 -18.94
CA ARG A 66 -26.41 -6.45 -19.96
C ARG A 66 -26.17 -5.90 -21.37
N GLY A 67 -26.03 -4.57 -21.51
CA GLY A 67 -25.78 -3.92 -22.80
C GLY A 67 -24.44 -4.28 -23.46
N GLY A 68 -23.51 -4.87 -22.69
CA GLY A 68 -22.21 -5.36 -23.17
C GLY A 68 -22.15 -6.88 -23.35
N ARG A 69 -23.28 -7.58 -23.47
CA ARG A 69 -23.36 -9.07 -23.50
C ARG A 69 -22.76 -9.73 -22.25
N PHE A 70 -22.91 -9.10 -21.08
CA PHE A 70 -22.34 -9.59 -19.81
C PHE A 70 -20.81 -9.75 -19.80
N LYS A 71 -20.10 -9.01 -20.68
CA LYS A 71 -18.63 -8.97 -20.63
C LYS A 71 -18.15 -8.47 -19.26
N MET A 72 -17.17 -9.19 -18.72
CA MET A 72 -16.45 -8.78 -17.51
C MET A 72 -15.70 -7.48 -17.75
N VAL A 73 -15.95 -6.49 -16.91
CA VAL A 73 -15.15 -5.27 -16.83
C VAL A 73 -14.62 -5.07 -15.42
N TYR A 74 -13.47 -4.41 -15.33
CA TYR A 74 -12.72 -4.24 -14.09
C TYR A 74 -12.45 -2.76 -13.86
N TRP A 75 -12.87 -2.26 -12.71
CA TRP A 75 -12.77 -0.85 -12.35
C TRP A 75 -11.85 -0.64 -11.16
N PRO A 76 -10.66 -0.06 -11.37
CA PRO A 76 -9.83 0.39 -10.27
C PRO A 76 -10.52 1.54 -9.53
N GLN A 77 -11.15 1.24 -8.40
CA GLN A 77 -11.70 2.22 -7.49
C GLN A 77 -10.56 2.83 -6.67
N PRO A 78 -10.22 4.12 -6.85
CA PRO A 78 -9.13 4.76 -6.10
C PRO A 78 -9.38 4.72 -4.59
N GLN A 79 -8.33 4.42 -3.84
CA GLN A 79 -8.28 4.51 -2.39
C GLN A 79 -7.31 5.63 -2.02
N TYR A 80 -7.83 6.76 -1.55
CA TYR A 80 -7.01 7.91 -1.18
C TYR A 80 -6.51 7.73 0.26
N HIS A 81 -5.27 7.27 0.41
CA HIS A 81 -4.69 7.00 1.72
C HIS A 81 -3.77 8.09 2.27
N ASP A 82 -3.47 9.17 1.53
CA ASP A 82 -2.60 10.35 1.81
C ASP A 82 -1.31 10.15 2.63
N LEU A 83 -0.95 8.92 2.97
CA LEU A 83 0.25 8.57 3.71
C LEU A 83 1.50 8.84 2.90
N ASP A 84 1.39 8.94 1.57
CA ASP A 84 2.47 9.39 0.70
C ASP A 84 2.98 10.80 1.10
N LEU A 85 2.13 11.66 1.68
CA LEU A 85 2.57 12.95 2.25
C LEU A 85 3.60 12.79 3.39
N PHE A 86 3.65 11.62 4.01
CA PHE A 86 4.65 11.24 5.00
C PHE A 86 5.75 10.35 4.43
N LEU A 87 5.41 9.38 3.57
CA LEU A 87 6.38 8.45 3.01
C LEU A 87 7.33 9.14 2.02
N GLU A 88 6.82 10.00 1.13
CA GLU A 88 7.64 10.64 0.09
C GLU A 88 8.80 11.46 0.67
N PRO A 89 8.59 12.34 1.69
CA PRO A 89 9.70 13.05 2.32
C PRO A 89 10.77 12.15 2.97
N LEU A 90 10.40 10.92 3.33
CA LEU A 90 11.34 9.93 3.88
C LEU A 90 12.16 9.21 2.78
N GLY A 91 11.81 9.35 1.50
CA GLY A 91 12.43 8.59 0.42
C GLY A 91 11.75 7.25 0.16
N THR A 92 10.43 7.17 0.32
CA THR A 92 9.67 5.98 -0.09
C THR A 92 8.24 6.37 -0.47
N GLY A 93 7.47 5.44 -1.03
CA GLY A 93 6.09 5.71 -1.41
C GLY A 93 5.53 4.57 -2.23
N GLN A 94 4.20 4.53 -2.36
CA GLN A 94 3.53 3.58 -3.24
C GLN A 94 3.28 4.19 -4.62
N VAL A 95 3.58 3.42 -5.66
CA VAL A 95 3.28 3.86 -7.02
C VAL A 95 1.80 3.71 -7.29
N LYS A 96 1.17 4.81 -7.70
CA LYS A 96 -0.23 4.84 -8.13
C LYS A 96 -0.38 4.25 -9.54
N GLU A 97 -0.43 2.94 -9.60
CA GLU A 97 -0.61 2.15 -10.82
C GLU A 97 -1.36 0.83 -10.51
N VAL A 98 -1.87 0.17 -11.55
CA VAL A 98 -2.30 -1.23 -11.43
C VAL A 98 -1.08 -2.10 -11.68
N LEU A 99 -0.61 -2.78 -10.63
CA LEU A 99 0.49 -3.71 -10.70
C LEU A 99 -0.04 -5.11 -11.03
N MET A 100 0.70 -5.80 -11.89
CA MET A 100 0.35 -7.12 -12.39
C MET A 100 1.58 -8.03 -12.35
N ASP A 101 1.33 -9.33 -12.20
CA ASP A 101 2.36 -10.36 -12.19
C ASP A 101 1.91 -11.59 -12.99
N LYS A 102 2.89 -12.32 -13.51
CA LYS A 102 2.66 -13.61 -14.15
C LYS A 102 2.29 -14.68 -13.12
N THR A 103 2.70 -14.51 -11.87
CA THR A 103 2.21 -15.32 -10.76
C THR A 103 0.78 -14.91 -10.43
N ARG A 104 -0.15 -15.87 -10.55
CA ARG A 104 -1.57 -15.66 -10.30
C ARG A 104 -2.04 -16.63 -9.23
N ALA A 105 -2.94 -16.19 -8.36
CA ALA A 105 -3.72 -17.07 -7.52
C ALA A 105 -5.18 -17.06 -7.96
N TYR A 106 -5.88 -18.16 -7.71
CA TYR A 106 -7.33 -18.19 -7.80
C TYR A 106 -7.92 -17.52 -6.56
N LEU A 107 -8.93 -16.68 -6.77
CA LEU A 107 -9.72 -16.08 -5.70
C LEU A 107 -11.18 -16.03 -6.15
N ASP A 108 -12.09 -16.27 -5.21
CA ASP A 108 -13.51 -16.05 -5.42
C ASP A 108 -13.80 -14.56 -5.20
N LEU A 109 -14.23 -13.87 -6.26
CA LEU A 109 -14.55 -12.44 -6.22
C LEU A 109 -16.03 -12.22 -6.48
N ASP A 110 -16.63 -11.34 -5.69
CA ASP A 110 -18.02 -10.91 -5.89
C ASP A 110 -18.11 -10.04 -7.15
N THR A 111 -18.85 -10.54 -8.12
CA THR A 111 -19.14 -9.85 -9.37
C THR A 111 -20.44 -9.10 -9.25
N GLN A 112 -20.40 -7.79 -9.43
CA GLN A 112 -21.61 -6.98 -9.47
C GLN A 112 -22.28 -7.14 -10.85
N VAL A 113 -23.43 -7.79 -10.88
CA VAL A 113 -24.21 -8.01 -12.10
C VAL A 113 -25.40 -7.05 -12.13
N HIS A 114 -25.39 -6.16 -13.12
CA HIS A 114 -26.45 -5.17 -13.32
C HIS A 114 -27.56 -5.74 -14.21
N HIS A 115 -28.44 -6.57 -13.63
CA HIS A 115 -29.62 -7.16 -14.31
C HIS A 115 -30.93 -6.36 -14.15
N LYS A 116 -31.11 -5.63 -13.03
CA LYS A 116 -32.33 -4.86 -12.66
C LYS A 116 -31.93 -3.50 -12.03
N MET A 117 -32.88 -2.70 -11.54
CA MET A 117 -32.58 -1.45 -10.79
C MET A 117 -31.66 -1.68 -9.59
N THR A 118 -31.71 -2.88 -9.00
CA THR A 118 -30.82 -3.30 -7.90
C THR A 118 -29.70 -4.21 -8.44
N PRO A 119 -28.43 -3.92 -8.14
CA PRO A 119 -27.32 -4.81 -8.47
C PRO A 119 -27.41 -6.16 -7.72
N GLN A 120 -27.10 -7.26 -8.41
CA GLN A 120 -26.90 -8.57 -7.81
C GLN A 120 -25.40 -8.87 -7.68
N PHE A 121 -25.01 -9.74 -6.76
CA PHE A 121 -23.62 -10.14 -6.54
C PHE A 121 -23.49 -11.65 -6.70
N ASP A 122 -22.67 -12.07 -7.66
CA ASP A 122 -22.38 -13.47 -7.93
C ASP A 122 -20.90 -13.74 -7.66
N SER A 123 -20.59 -14.74 -6.83
CA SER A 123 -19.21 -15.14 -6.56
C SER A 123 -18.63 -15.88 -7.77
N GLN A 124 -17.49 -15.42 -8.28
CA GLN A 124 -16.81 -16.01 -9.43
C GLN A 124 -15.34 -16.28 -9.13
N ARG A 125 -14.90 -17.52 -9.41
CA ARG A 125 -13.49 -17.91 -9.26
C ARG A 125 -12.66 -17.39 -10.42
N VAL A 126 -11.72 -16.50 -10.14
CA VAL A 126 -10.88 -15.86 -11.17
C VAL A 126 -9.39 -15.95 -10.85
N ALA A 127 -8.55 -15.96 -11.89
CA ALA A 127 -7.09 -15.89 -11.79
C ALA A 127 -6.58 -14.71 -12.63
N LEU A 128 -6.66 -13.52 -12.04
CA LEU A 128 -6.30 -12.27 -12.70
C LEU A 128 -4.87 -11.85 -12.34
N PRO A 129 -4.14 -11.16 -13.24
CA PRO A 129 -2.73 -10.85 -13.03
C PRO A 129 -2.49 -9.83 -11.90
N PHE A 130 -3.51 -9.10 -11.46
CA PHE A 130 -3.45 -8.24 -10.27
C PHE A 130 -3.79 -8.97 -8.95
N LEU A 131 -3.94 -10.30 -8.99
CA LEU A 131 -4.01 -11.18 -7.82
C LEU A 131 -2.66 -11.88 -7.65
N ILE A 132 -1.69 -11.12 -7.14
CA ILE A 132 -0.27 -11.47 -7.19
C ILE A 132 0.01 -12.53 -6.12
N ARG A 133 0.41 -13.72 -6.58
CA ARG A 133 0.86 -14.80 -5.69
C ARG A 133 2.36 -14.67 -5.45
N THR A 134 2.75 -14.56 -4.18
CA THR A 134 4.16 -14.56 -3.79
C THR A 134 4.50 -15.86 -3.07
N ILE A 135 5.65 -16.41 -3.39
CA ILE A 135 6.17 -17.66 -2.83
C ILE A 135 7.49 -17.39 -2.09
N ARG A 136 8.03 -18.43 -1.42
CA ARG A 136 9.25 -18.30 -0.60
C ARG A 136 10.42 -17.63 -1.32
N THR A 137 10.60 -17.86 -2.62
CA THR A 137 11.69 -17.23 -3.39
C THR A 137 11.52 -15.72 -3.55
N ASN A 138 10.31 -15.18 -3.38
CA ASN A 138 10.03 -13.74 -3.39
C ASN A 138 10.27 -13.07 -2.04
N PHE A 139 10.53 -13.84 -0.98
CA PHE A 139 10.68 -13.34 0.38
C PHE A 139 12.14 -13.10 0.73
N SER A 140 12.38 -12.11 1.59
CA SER A 140 13.71 -11.87 2.16
C SER A 140 14.14 -13.09 2.99
N SER A 141 15.28 -13.69 2.66
CA SER A 141 15.91 -14.70 3.52
C SER A 141 16.58 -14.09 4.74
N ALA A 142 16.88 -12.79 4.70
CA ALA A 142 17.54 -12.05 5.76
C ALA A 142 16.57 -11.49 6.83
N SER A 143 15.25 -11.72 6.72
CA SER A 143 14.28 -11.22 7.69
C SER A 143 13.62 -12.36 8.46
N VAL A 144 13.63 -12.26 9.79
CA VAL A 144 12.85 -13.15 10.67
C VAL A 144 11.34 -13.00 10.44
N ILE A 145 10.88 -11.83 9.96
CA ILE A 145 9.46 -11.56 9.67
C ILE A 145 8.95 -12.52 8.58
N THR A 146 9.79 -12.83 7.61
CA THR A 146 9.43 -13.64 6.44
C THR A 146 9.90 -15.10 6.53
N ALA A 147 10.64 -15.47 7.58
CA ALA A 147 11.27 -16.78 7.71
C ALA A 147 10.28 -17.95 7.72
N ASN A 148 9.10 -17.76 8.31
CA ASN A 148 8.06 -18.78 8.48
C ASN A 148 6.74 -18.41 7.78
N LEU A 149 6.76 -17.46 6.85
CA LEU A 149 5.57 -17.14 6.07
C LEU A 149 5.35 -18.21 4.98
N SER A 150 4.11 -18.68 4.89
CA SER A 150 3.63 -19.42 3.74
C SER A 150 3.44 -18.48 2.54
N ASN A 151 3.07 -19.03 1.39
CA ASN A 151 2.75 -18.22 0.20
C ASN A 151 1.71 -17.15 0.55
N GLN A 152 1.93 -15.92 0.09
CA GLN A 152 1.04 -14.79 0.36
C GLN A 152 0.35 -14.33 -0.92
N LEU A 153 -0.89 -13.87 -0.78
CA LEU A 153 -1.67 -13.28 -1.87
C LEU A 153 -1.77 -11.78 -1.67
N PHE A 154 -1.26 -11.01 -2.64
CA PHE A 154 -1.41 -9.57 -2.70
C PHE A 154 -2.54 -9.24 -3.67
N ILE A 155 -3.72 -8.98 -3.10
CA ILE A 155 -4.92 -8.61 -3.85
C ILE A 155 -4.80 -7.13 -4.21
N TRP A 156 -4.71 -6.82 -5.51
CA TRP A 156 -4.56 -5.45 -6.02
C TRP A 156 -3.35 -4.71 -5.45
N GLY A 157 -2.27 -5.44 -5.16
CA GLY A 157 -1.09 -4.88 -4.50
C GLY A 157 -0.45 -3.72 -5.27
N ASN A 158 0.12 -2.77 -4.54
CA ASN A 158 0.94 -1.68 -5.09
C ASN A 158 2.41 -1.92 -4.72
N ARG A 159 3.33 -1.55 -5.62
CA ARG A 159 4.76 -1.60 -5.33
C ARG A 159 5.24 -0.34 -4.61
N PHE A 160 6.24 -0.50 -3.76
CA PHE A 160 7.00 0.59 -3.16
C PHE A 160 8.20 0.97 -4.04
N LEU A 161 8.54 2.26 -4.06
CA LEU A 161 9.78 2.78 -4.62
C LEU A 161 10.64 3.39 -3.51
N PRO A 162 11.42 2.58 -2.78
CA PRO A 162 12.39 3.10 -1.83
C PRO A 162 13.53 3.81 -2.56
N ASP A 163 13.95 4.94 -1.99
CA ASP A 163 15.16 5.68 -2.30
C ASP A 163 16.15 5.43 -1.14
N PRO A 164 17.08 4.48 -1.30
CA PRO A 164 18.01 4.12 -0.23
C PRO A 164 18.89 5.26 0.22
N ASP A 165 19.28 6.15 -0.69
CA ASP A 165 20.16 7.28 -0.40
C ASP A 165 19.42 8.29 0.47
N ARG A 166 18.18 8.64 0.09
CA ARG A 166 17.34 9.53 0.89
C ARG A 166 17.01 8.97 2.27
N LEU A 167 16.74 7.67 2.36
CA LEU A 167 16.51 7.01 3.65
C LEU A 167 17.77 7.06 4.52
N ALA A 168 18.95 6.79 3.95
CA ALA A 168 20.23 6.82 4.65
C ALA A 168 20.59 8.23 5.15
N GLU A 169 20.33 9.29 4.37
CA GLU A 169 20.48 10.69 4.80
C GLU A 169 19.70 11.02 6.07
N LEU A 170 18.55 10.36 6.26
CA LEU A 170 17.69 10.52 7.44
C LEU A 170 18.05 9.54 8.57
N GLY A 171 19.13 8.77 8.42
CA GLY A 171 19.53 7.73 9.37
C GLY A 171 18.57 6.55 9.41
N LEU A 172 17.78 6.35 8.35
CA LEU A 172 16.86 5.24 8.19
C LEU A 172 17.48 4.14 7.33
N ARG A 173 17.10 2.91 7.62
CA ARG A 173 17.46 1.73 6.84
C ARG A 173 16.22 1.13 6.23
N HIS A 174 16.38 0.59 5.04
CA HIS A 174 15.33 -0.09 4.30
C HIS A 174 15.70 -1.55 4.04
N GLN A 175 14.71 -2.43 4.18
CA GLN A 175 14.80 -3.82 3.77
C GLN A 175 13.51 -4.20 3.03
N THR A 176 13.64 -4.66 1.79
CA THR A 176 12.53 -5.29 1.08
C THR A 176 12.22 -6.64 1.71
N LEU A 177 10.99 -6.83 2.17
CA LEU A 177 10.53 -8.08 2.80
C LEU A 177 9.95 -9.04 1.78
N ILE A 178 9.06 -8.55 0.91
CA ILE A 178 8.36 -9.36 -0.08
C ILE A 178 8.40 -8.62 -1.42
N THR A 179 8.61 -9.38 -2.49
CA THR A 179 8.69 -8.87 -3.86
C THR A 179 7.66 -9.53 -4.78
N THR A 180 7.45 -8.94 -5.95
CA THR A 180 6.85 -9.61 -7.11
C THR A 180 7.80 -10.70 -7.66
N SER A 181 7.37 -11.41 -8.70
CA SER A 181 8.30 -12.10 -9.59
C SER A 181 9.12 -11.10 -10.43
N ASP A 182 10.06 -11.62 -11.22
CA ASP A 182 10.80 -10.87 -12.24
C ASP A 182 9.95 -10.62 -13.51
N ARG A 183 8.72 -11.14 -13.55
CA ARG A 183 7.76 -11.00 -14.66
C ARG A 183 6.56 -10.16 -14.24
N ALA A 184 6.81 -9.08 -13.51
CA ALA A 184 5.81 -8.09 -13.16
C ALA A 184 5.71 -6.99 -14.23
N TRP A 185 4.52 -6.45 -14.44
CA TRP A 185 4.29 -5.30 -15.32
C TRP A 185 3.26 -4.36 -14.70
N ARG A 186 3.08 -3.19 -15.31
CA ARG A 186 2.22 -2.13 -14.76
C ARG A 186 1.31 -1.51 -15.79
N TYR A 187 0.24 -0.90 -15.31
CA TYR A 187 -0.60 -0.01 -16.09
C TYR A 187 -0.90 1.28 -15.32
N ILE A 188 -0.60 2.43 -15.94
CA ILE A 188 -0.90 3.75 -15.37
C ILE A 188 -2.36 4.06 -15.66
N TRP A 189 -3.24 3.71 -14.72
CA TRP A 189 -4.67 3.91 -14.86
C TRP A 189 -5.05 5.38 -14.65
N ARG A 190 -5.76 5.97 -15.61
CA ARG A 190 -6.23 7.37 -15.57
C ARG A 190 -7.75 7.52 -15.52
N GLY A 191 -8.49 6.42 -15.52
CA GLY A 191 -9.95 6.42 -15.56
C GLY A 191 -10.51 5.26 -16.38
N GLY A 192 -11.82 5.00 -16.24
CA GLY A 192 -12.53 3.97 -17.01
C GLY A 192 -12.23 2.53 -16.60
N TRP A 193 -12.65 1.57 -17.43
CA TRP A 193 -12.41 0.15 -17.22
C TRP A 193 -10.98 -0.24 -17.64
N LEU A 194 -10.42 -1.29 -17.03
CA LEU A 194 -9.17 -1.88 -17.51
C LEU A 194 -9.38 -2.55 -18.88
N PRO A 195 -8.59 -2.18 -19.91
CA PRO A 195 -8.56 -2.92 -21.16
C PRO A 195 -8.09 -4.37 -20.94
N GLN A 196 -8.82 -5.34 -21.51
CA GLN A 196 -8.49 -6.76 -21.36
C GLN A 196 -7.10 -7.12 -21.91
N VAL A 197 -6.64 -6.40 -22.95
CA VAL A 197 -5.29 -6.58 -23.53
C VAL A 197 -4.17 -6.36 -22.51
N LEU A 198 -4.42 -5.71 -21.37
CA LEU A 198 -3.43 -5.52 -20.32
C LEU A 198 -3.18 -6.77 -19.48
N PHE A 199 -4.05 -7.78 -19.56
CA PHE A 199 -3.91 -9.01 -18.78
C PHE A 199 -2.85 -9.96 -19.36
N GLU A 200 -2.35 -9.62 -20.54
CA GLU A 200 -1.16 -10.18 -21.15
C GLU A 200 -0.08 -9.11 -21.17
N SER A 201 1.12 -9.49 -20.73
CA SER A 201 2.23 -8.54 -20.66
C SER A 201 2.78 -8.21 -22.05
N ARG A 202 3.10 -6.94 -22.28
CA ARG A 202 3.87 -6.46 -23.43
C ARG A 202 5.37 -6.25 -23.11
N GLY A 203 5.77 -6.51 -21.87
CA GLY A 203 7.09 -6.22 -21.34
C GLY A 203 7.06 -6.17 -19.82
N PHE A 204 8.20 -6.48 -19.19
CA PHE A 204 8.31 -6.55 -17.74
C PHE A 204 9.07 -5.36 -17.17
N LEU A 205 8.75 -5.01 -15.92
CA LEU A 205 9.54 -4.08 -15.13
C LEU A 205 10.93 -4.67 -14.87
N SER A 206 11.92 -3.79 -14.72
CA SER A 206 13.28 -4.23 -14.41
C SER A 206 13.33 -4.83 -13.01
N GLY A 207 13.68 -6.11 -12.94
CA GLY A 207 13.82 -6.85 -11.69
C GLY A 207 12.51 -7.02 -10.90
N ARG A 208 12.66 -7.58 -9.70
CA ARG A 208 11.54 -7.81 -8.79
C ARG A 208 11.16 -6.52 -8.07
N GLN A 209 9.87 -6.27 -7.95
CA GLN A 209 9.33 -5.04 -7.39
C GLN A 209 8.96 -5.22 -5.91
N PRO A 210 9.30 -4.27 -5.01
CA PRO A 210 8.96 -4.36 -3.59
C PRO A 210 7.45 -4.29 -3.35
N LEU A 211 6.86 -5.30 -2.71
CA LEU A 211 5.44 -5.31 -2.28
C LEU A 211 5.28 -5.01 -0.78
N ALA A 212 6.28 -5.39 0.02
CA ALA A 212 6.34 -5.09 1.45
C ALA A 212 7.76 -4.67 1.82
N VAL A 213 7.88 -3.62 2.62
CA VAL A 213 9.15 -3.04 3.04
C VAL A 213 9.18 -2.86 4.56
N LEU A 214 10.35 -3.05 5.15
CA LEU A 214 10.66 -2.69 6.52
C LEU A 214 11.53 -1.44 6.49
N ILE A 215 11.09 -0.39 7.18
CA ILE A 215 11.88 0.82 7.41
C ILE A 215 12.19 0.87 8.91
N SER A 216 13.46 1.01 9.25
CA SER A 216 13.94 0.99 10.63
C SER A 216 14.94 2.11 10.88
N GLY A 217 15.08 2.51 12.14
CA GLY A 217 15.94 3.62 12.55
C GLY A 217 15.18 4.62 13.41
N ARG A 218 15.78 5.78 13.65
CA ARG A 218 15.16 6.86 14.43
C ARG A 218 14.43 7.79 13.47
N PHE A 219 13.10 7.63 13.38
CA PHE A 219 12.28 8.48 12.51
C PHE A 219 12.37 9.95 12.91
N PRO A 220 12.59 10.87 11.95
CA PRO A 220 12.63 12.29 12.25
C PRO A 220 11.26 12.77 12.74
N PRO A 221 11.20 13.59 13.80
CA PRO A 221 9.97 14.28 14.16
C PRO A 221 9.50 15.14 12.99
N ALA A 222 8.20 15.22 12.75
CA ALA A 222 7.64 16.05 11.68
C ALA A 222 6.30 16.66 12.06
N LYS A 223 5.92 17.73 11.35
CA LYS A 223 4.61 18.38 11.48
C LYS A 223 4.10 18.82 10.12
N PHE A 224 2.78 18.85 9.96
CA PHE A 224 2.19 19.48 8.78
C PHE A 224 2.33 21.00 8.88
N VAL A 225 2.69 21.62 7.77
CA VAL A 225 2.71 23.07 7.57
C VAL A 225 1.94 23.38 6.30
N THR A 226 1.32 24.56 6.26
CA THR A 226 0.71 25.08 5.03
C THR A 226 1.79 25.88 4.30
N ASP A 227 1.99 25.60 3.02
CA ASP A 227 2.89 26.39 2.19
C ASP A 227 2.23 27.70 1.71
N LYS A 228 2.98 28.50 0.95
CA LYS A 228 2.51 29.80 0.43
C LYS A 228 1.32 29.67 -0.53
N GLU A 229 1.08 28.48 -1.09
CA GLU A 229 -0.02 28.19 -2.01
C GLU A 229 -1.24 27.59 -1.30
N GLY A 230 -1.23 27.53 0.05
CA GLY A 230 -2.31 26.92 0.82
C GLY A 230 -2.27 25.39 0.86
N LYS A 231 -1.25 24.74 0.30
CA LYS A 231 -1.12 23.28 0.29
C LYS A 231 -0.46 22.78 1.57
N ARG A 232 -1.02 21.71 2.15
CA ARG A 232 -0.43 21.05 3.31
C ARG A 232 0.76 20.20 2.89
N LYS A 233 1.92 20.45 3.50
CA LYS A 233 3.15 19.68 3.33
C LYS A 233 3.69 19.23 4.68
N LEU A 234 4.35 18.08 4.71
CA LEU A 234 5.03 17.63 5.91
C LEU A 234 6.43 18.24 5.97
N LYS A 235 6.78 18.88 7.09
CA LYS A 235 8.12 19.40 7.36
C LYS A 235 8.80 18.52 8.41
N LEU A 236 9.86 17.82 8.00
CA LEU A 236 10.75 17.08 8.91
C LEU A 236 11.57 18.07 9.75
N LYS A 237 11.68 17.84 11.06
CA LYS A 237 12.57 18.59 11.95
C LYS A 237 13.99 18.04 11.82
N GLY A 238 14.96 18.92 11.56
CA GLY A 238 16.39 18.54 11.52
C GLY A 238 16.95 18.16 10.15
N SER A 239 16.16 18.25 9.07
CA SER A 239 16.73 18.33 7.73
C SER A 239 17.59 19.58 7.68
N ARG A 240 18.92 19.44 7.57
CA ARG A 240 19.77 20.56 7.15
C ARG A 240 19.14 21.07 5.86
N ALA A 241 18.62 22.30 5.89
CA ALA A 241 18.39 22.99 4.64
C ALA A 241 19.79 23.13 4.04
N ASN A 242 20.00 22.65 2.82
CA ASN A 242 21.07 23.21 2.02
C ASN A 242 20.74 24.70 1.90
N SER A 243 21.35 25.49 2.78
CA SER A 243 21.60 26.90 2.54
C SER A 243 22.53 26.94 1.34
N GLY A 244 21.95 27.09 0.16
CA GLY A 244 22.70 27.44 -1.03
C GLY A 244 23.49 28.70 -0.74
N LEU A 245 24.82 28.56 -0.82
CA LEU A 245 25.70 29.61 -1.30
C LEU A 245 25.60 29.60 -2.83
#